data_AF-A0A3B9UAB3-F1
#
_entry.id   AF-A0A3B9UAB3-F1
#
_cell.length_a   1.000
_cell.length_b   1.000
_cell.length_c   1.000
_cell.angle_alpha   90.00
_cell.angle_beta   90.00
_cell.angle_gamma   90.00
#
_symmetry.space_group_name_H-M   'P 1'
#
loop_
_entity.id
_entity.type
_entity.pdbx_description
1 polymer ?
#
loop_
_entity_poly.entity_id
_entity_poly.type
_entity_poly.pdbx_seq_one_letter_code
_entity_poly.pdbx_strand_id
1 'polypeptide(L)'
;MLARCRLYTLQSNKKTLTEKEMSKQTHPYGYWTDDRIIEESKKYKTKIEFKAGAPTAYKKANEKKLIKEMTWLKTDRHKKRGPHASHKYTKDVIVSIIQEYACITYADFRRINEYAYNQAKKYGWLPELGLIKSYPGKDFWTEEKVMEVAHNYSNKTDFSEKEPAAYSWACEYKILDKFDWMKPRSYDERKEEHNSTVYAYVDKKNKIAYVGLTIDSNSRRKSHKYESNSAVRKYFGKNIPEPIILKDGLTVLESQYYEDYYKKQYAKNGYNLLNVAPTGKNIGSIGGIAKWTSKEKVFEESKKYHSRSEFQREAGGAYNHAKHNKWLPEMTWLTTPKRKVKWTHDAVIEESHKYEYKCEFRKKASGAHQTASENDWLKEMIWLKDKKRPHNYWTKERVFEESHKYSNKKDFENNAKTAFLKAMSNGWLPLMKWLKPLPLGKISKWTREAIIEESKKYTSRTEFAINSPTAYQHACEDKTIFKEMPWIKEKKKPDGYWDVKEHVLEESKKYKNRTEFSIGAFTAWRKAKDYGWIDEIEWAK
;
A
#
# COMPACT_ATOMS: atom_id res chain seq x y z
N MET A 1 -59.24 42.15 -33.33
CA MET A 1 -59.19 41.78 -31.90
C MET A 1 -59.93 40.45 -31.75
N LEU A 2 -59.25 39.31 -31.87
CA LEU A 2 -58.51 38.55 -30.84
C LEU A 2 -59.41 37.72 -29.90
N ALA A 3 -59.59 36.43 -30.20
CA ALA A 3 -59.63 35.37 -29.18
C ALA A 3 -59.31 34.01 -29.84
N ARG A 4 -58.26 33.36 -29.32
CA ARG A 4 -57.69 32.07 -29.74
C ARG A 4 -58.54 30.90 -29.21
N CYS A 5 -58.75 29.86 -30.03
CA CYS A 5 -58.84 28.48 -29.53
C CYS A 5 -58.08 27.53 -30.47
N ARG A 6 -57.19 26.76 -29.87
CA ARG A 6 -56.17 25.90 -30.50
C ARG A 6 -56.80 24.64 -31.07
N LEU A 7 -56.52 24.34 -32.34
CA LEU A 7 -56.60 22.99 -32.90
C LEU A 7 -55.42 22.16 -32.35
N TYR A 8 -55.72 21.11 -31.58
CA TYR A 8 -54.76 20.05 -31.26
C TYR A 8 -54.88 18.96 -32.33
N THR A 9 -53.90 18.88 -33.23
CA THR A 9 -53.64 17.70 -34.04
C THR A 9 -52.76 16.73 -33.26
N LEU A 10 -53.30 15.56 -32.93
CA LEU A 10 -52.55 14.43 -32.39
C LEU A 10 -51.73 13.79 -33.51
N GLN A 11 -50.47 14.19 -33.67
CA GLN A 11 -49.49 13.39 -34.40
C GLN A 11 -48.89 12.35 -33.46
N SER A 12 -49.12 11.08 -33.77
CA SER A 12 -48.59 9.93 -33.04
C SER A 12 -47.06 9.85 -33.21
N ASN A 13 -46.32 10.27 -32.18
CA ASN A 13 -44.88 9.98 -32.08
C ASN A 13 -44.68 8.50 -31.73
N LYS A 14 -44.41 7.65 -32.73
CA LYS A 14 -43.83 6.31 -32.50
C LYS A 14 -42.38 6.49 -32.06
N LYS A 15 -42.17 6.44 -30.75
CA LYS A 15 -40.85 6.45 -30.12
C LYS A 15 -40.19 5.08 -30.34
N THR A 16 -39.09 5.02 -31.08
CA THR A 16 -38.26 3.81 -31.22
C THR A 16 -37.54 3.56 -29.88
N LEU A 17 -37.83 2.40 -29.27
CA LEU A 17 -37.26 1.96 -28.00
C LEU A 17 -35.84 1.41 -28.22
N THR A 18 -34.97 1.59 -27.24
CA THR A 18 -33.61 1.02 -27.25
C THR A 18 -33.63 -0.49 -26.98
N GLU A 19 -32.64 -1.25 -27.48
CA GLU A 19 -32.55 -2.73 -27.28
C GLU A 19 -32.64 -3.13 -25.79
N LYS A 20 -32.15 -2.27 -24.90
CA LYS A 20 -32.16 -2.47 -23.44
C LYS A 20 -33.55 -2.23 -22.83
N GLU A 21 -34.37 -1.35 -23.41
CA GLU A 21 -35.77 -1.13 -23.02
C GLU A 21 -36.69 -2.24 -23.51
N MET A 22 -36.36 -2.87 -24.66
CA MET A 22 -37.06 -4.07 -25.14
C MET A 22 -36.84 -5.29 -24.22
N SER A 23 -35.63 -5.45 -23.66
CA SER A 23 -35.27 -6.59 -22.79
C SER A 23 -36.05 -6.71 -21.46
N LYS A 24 -36.74 -5.64 -21.04
CA LYS A 24 -37.48 -5.56 -19.77
C LYS A 24 -39.00 -5.62 -19.93
N GLN A 25 -39.51 -5.81 -21.15
CA GLN A 25 -40.95 -5.94 -21.36
C GLN A 25 -41.49 -7.20 -20.66
N THR A 26 -42.44 -6.99 -19.76
CA THR A 26 -43.24 -8.07 -19.18
C THR A 26 -44.22 -8.53 -20.25
N HIS A 27 -43.99 -9.73 -20.77
CA HIS A 27 -44.83 -10.29 -21.81
C HIS A 27 -46.08 -10.93 -21.18
N PRO A 28 -47.26 -10.83 -21.82
CA PRO A 28 -48.48 -11.44 -21.33
C PRO A 28 -48.35 -12.96 -21.20
N TYR A 29 -49.19 -13.55 -20.35
CA TYR A 29 -49.19 -15.00 -20.09
C TYR A 29 -49.36 -15.78 -21.39
N GLY A 30 -48.47 -16.75 -21.65
CA GLY A 30 -48.47 -17.55 -22.89
C GLY A 30 -47.65 -16.98 -24.06
N TYR A 31 -47.04 -15.81 -23.94
CA TYR A 31 -46.23 -15.21 -25.02
C TYR A 31 -45.01 -16.05 -25.44
N TRP A 32 -44.35 -16.71 -24.49
CA TRP A 32 -43.16 -17.53 -24.72
C TRP A 32 -43.55 -18.97 -25.08
N THR A 33 -43.73 -19.21 -26.38
CA THR A 33 -43.80 -20.55 -26.97
C THR A 33 -42.40 -21.14 -27.19
N ASP A 34 -42.30 -22.45 -27.42
CA ASP A 34 -41.00 -23.13 -27.56
C ASP A 34 -40.22 -22.59 -28.76
N ASP A 35 -40.89 -22.39 -29.88
CA ASP A 35 -40.31 -21.79 -31.10
C ASP A 35 -39.77 -20.38 -30.86
N ARG A 36 -40.55 -19.53 -30.15
CA ARG A 36 -40.13 -18.15 -29.84
C ARG A 36 -38.95 -18.10 -28.88
N ILE A 37 -38.90 -19.02 -27.92
CA ILE A 37 -37.77 -19.15 -27.02
C ILE A 37 -36.51 -19.56 -27.80
N ILE A 38 -36.65 -20.50 -28.75
CA ILE A 38 -35.55 -20.96 -29.61
C ILE A 38 -35.05 -19.83 -30.51
N GLU A 39 -35.94 -19.13 -31.21
CA GLU A 39 -35.59 -17.97 -32.05
C GLU A 39 -34.90 -16.87 -31.26
N GLU A 40 -35.42 -16.52 -30.08
CA GLU A 40 -34.83 -15.49 -29.24
C GLU A 40 -33.44 -15.90 -28.75
N SER A 41 -33.25 -17.17 -28.39
CA SER A 41 -31.96 -17.68 -27.92
C SER A 41 -30.85 -17.63 -28.99
N LYS A 42 -31.20 -17.72 -30.28
CA LYS A 42 -30.25 -17.67 -31.41
C LYS A 42 -29.57 -16.30 -31.56
N LYS A 43 -30.12 -15.25 -30.93
CA LYS A 43 -29.52 -13.91 -30.91
C LYS A 43 -28.28 -13.80 -30.01
N TYR A 44 -28.03 -14.79 -29.16
CA TYR A 44 -26.99 -14.76 -28.14
C TYR A 44 -25.94 -15.86 -28.37
N LYS A 45 -24.68 -15.62 -27.98
CA LYS A 45 -23.60 -16.59 -28.19
C LYS A 45 -23.40 -17.52 -26.99
N THR A 46 -23.75 -17.07 -25.78
CA THR A 46 -23.58 -17.82 -24.52
C THR A 46 -24.86 -17.83 -23.69
N LYS A 47 -24.95 -18.76 -22.74
CA LYS A 47 -26.10 -18.87 -21.83
C LYS A 47 -26.23 -17.66 -20.90
N ILE A 48 -25.11 -17.04 -20.48
CA ILE A 48 -25.13 -15.82 -19.65
C ILE A 48 -25.61 -14.62 -20.47
N GLU A 49 -25.16 -14.47 -21.72
CA GLU A 49 -25.66 -13.42 -22.61
C GLU A 49 -27.17 -13.56 -22.83
N PHE A 50 -27.66 -14.77 -23.07
CA PHE A 50 -29.10 -15.02 -23.20
C PHE A 50 -29.86 -14.69 -21.91
N LYS A 51 -29.32 -15.07 -20.74
CA LYS A 51 -29.91 -14.74 -19.44
C LYS A 51 -29.95 -13.23 -19.18
N ALA A 52 -28.94 -12.49 -19.61
CA ALA A 52 -28.84 -11.05 -19.39
C ALA A 52 -29.68 -10.25 -20.39
N GLY A 53 -29.72 -10.67 -21.66
CA GLY A 53 -30.43 -9.99 -22.74
C GLY A 53 -31.91 -10.32 -22.84
N ALA A 54 -32.32 -11.54 -22.51
CA ALA A 54 -33.73 -11.98 -22.53
C ALA A 54 -34.06 -12.81 -21.28
N PRO A 55 -34.08 -12.19 -20.08
CA PRO A 55 -34.21 -12.91 -18.81
C PRO A 55 -35.52 -13.69 -18.67
N THR A 56 -36.62 -13.19 -19.22
CA THR A 56 -37.94 -13.86 -19.19
C THR A 56 -37.97 -15.10 -20.10
N ALA A 57 -37.36 -15.00 -21.29
CA ALA A 57 -37.24 -16.12 -22.22
C ALA A 57 -36.30 -17.19 -21.65
N TYR A 58 -35.16 -16.79 -21.10
CA TYR A 58 -34.21 -17.69 -20.44
C TYR A 58 -34.81 -18.42 -19.24
N LYS A 59 -35.65 -17.72 -18.45
CA LYS A 59 -36.38 -18.34 -17.33
C LYS A 59 -37.36 -19.40 -17.83
N LYS A 60 -38.17 -19.08 -18.84
CA LYS A 60 -39.12 -20.03 -19.44
C LYS A 60 -38.43 -21.22 -20.12
N ALA A 61 -37.31 -20.98 -20.79
CA ALA A 61 -36.47 -22.03 -21.38
C ALA A 61 -35.94 -23.01 -20.33
N ASN A 62 -35.56 -22.52 -19.13
CA ASN A 62 -35.14 -23.38 -18.02
C ASN A 62 -36.30 -24.15 -17.40
N GLU A 63 -37.45 -23.50 -17.20
CA GLU A 63 -38.67 -24.14 -16.69
C GLU A 63 -39.12 -25.30 -17.61
N LYS A 64 -39.01 -25.11 -18.93
CA LYS A 64 -39.31 -26.12 -19.95
C LYS A 64 -38.14 -27.07 -20.28
N LYS A 65 -37.00 -26.94 -19.60
CA LYS A 65 -35.76 -27.73 -19.84
C LYS A 65 -35.14 -27.63 -21.25
N LEU A 66 -35.62 -26.74 -22.12
CA LEU A 66 -35.14 -26.51 -23.50
C LEU A 66 -33.70 -25.99 -23.57
N ILE A 67 -33.17 -25.38 -22.50
CA ILE A 67 -31.79 -24.86 -22.45
C ILE A 67 -30.73 -25.95 -22.74
N LYS A 68 -31.03 -27.23 -22.49
CA LYS A 68 -30.14 -28.35 -22.80
C LYS A 68 -30.09 -28.66 -24.30
N GLU A 69 -31.17 -28.41 -25.02
CA GLU A 69 -31.33 -28.69 -26.46
C GLU A 69 -30.75 -27.57 -27.34
N MET A 70 -30.52 -26.38 -26.77
CA MET A 70 -29.90 -25.23 -27.45
C MET A 70 -28.38 -25.37 -27.59
N THR A 71 -27.95 -26.27 -28.48
CA THR A 71 -26.54 -26.63 -28.72
C THR A 71 -25.68 -25.48 -29.27
N TRP A 72 -26.30 -24.44 -29.85
CA TRP A 72 -25.60 -23.25 -30.37
C TRP A 72 -25.11 -22.28 -29.28
N LEU A 73 -25.66 -22.37 -28.06
CA LEU A 73 -25.19 -21.56 -26.94
C LEU A 73 -23.92 -22.17 -26.35
N LYS A 74 -22.77 -21.52 -26.59
CA LYS A 74 -21.47 -21.97 -26.09
C LYS A 74 -21.45 -21.97 -24.55
N THR A 75 -20.72 -22.92 -23.98
CA THR A 75 -20.47 -22.98 -22.53
C THR A 75 -19.54 -21.84 -22.11
N ASP A 76 -19.88 -21.19 -21.00
CA ASP A 76 -19.08 -20.10 -20.47
C ASP A 76 -17.69 -20.61 -20.07
N ARG A 77 -16.64 -19.85 -20.43
CA ARG A 77 -15.31 -20.01 -19.83
C ARG A 77 -15.34 -19.50 -18.40
N HIS A 78 -15.91 -20.27 -17.48
CA HIS A 78 -15.64 -20.06 -16.06
C HIS A 78 -14.13 -20.20 -15.83
N LYS A 79 -13.53 -19.28 -15.07
CA LYS A 79 -12.27 -19.58 -14.36
C LYS A 79 -12.47 -20.94 -13.71
N LYS A 80 -11.62 -21.95 -14.01
CA LYS A 80 -11.69 -23.30 -13.43
C LYS A 80 -11.99 -23.13 -11.94
N ARG A 81 -13.21 -23.42 -11.49
CA ARG A 81 -13.54 -23.37 -10.06
C ARG A 81 -12.73 -24.50 -9.43
N GLY A 82 -11.88 -24.16 -8.47
CA GLY A 82 -11.22 -25.17 -7.65
C GLY A 82 -12.25 -26.08 -6.98
N PRO A 83 -11.84 -27.24 -6.48
CA PRO A 83 -12.76 -28.17 -5.82
C PRO A 83 -13.55 -27.49 -4.69
N HIS A 84 -14.80 -27.92 -4.51
CA HIS A 84 -15.66 -27.46 -3.41
C HIS A 84 -14.96 -27.67 -2.06
N ALA A 85 -15.31 -26.86 -1.05
CA ALA A 85 -14.67 -26.91 0.27
C ALA A 85 -14.72 -28.29 0.97
N SER A 86 -15.65 -29.17 0.54
CA SER A 86 -15.78 -30.57 0.97
C SER A 86 -14.93 -31.58 0.18
N HIS A 87 -14.36 -31.19 -0.97
CA HIS A 87 -13.52 -31.99 -1.86
C HIS A 87 -12.07 -31.48 -1.87
N LYS A 88 -11.53 -31.12 -0.70
CA LYS A 88 -10.14 -30.70 -0.58
C LYS A 88 -9.20 -31.86 -0.91
N TYR A 89 -8.10 -31.58 -1.60
CA TYR A 89 -7.04 -32.55 -1.89
C TYR A 89 -6.55 -33.22 -0.59
N THR A 90 -6.32 -34.53 -0.59
CA THR A 90 -5.64 -35.22 0.51
C THR A 90 -4.13 -35.29 0.23
N LYS A 91 -3.33 -35.66 1.24
CA LYS A 91 -1.89 -35.89 1.04
C LYS A 91 -1.64 -36.96 -0.02
N ASP A 92 -2.39 -38.05 0.01
CA ASP A 92 -2.24 -39.17 -0.92
C ASP A 92 -2.52 -38.77 -2.37
N VAL A 93 -3.55 -37.94 -2.59
CA VAL A 93 -3.85 -37.41 -3.93
C VAL A 93 -2.75 -36.48 -4.42
N ILE A 94 -2.09 -35.75 -3.52
CA ILE A 94 -0.95 -34.90 -3.91
C ILE A 94 0.26 -35.75 -4.27
N VAL A 95 0.54 -36.81 -3.51
CA VAL A 95 1.61 -37.77 -3.80
C VAL A 95 1.37 -38.42 -5.16
N SER A 96 0.14 -38.87 -5.45
CA SER A 96 -0.18 -39.50 -6.73
C SER A 96 0.03 -38.55 -7.90
N ILE A 97 -0.37 -37.28 -7.79
CA ILE A 97 -0.14 -36.27 -8.84
C ILE A 97 1.36 -36.01 -9.03
N ILE A 98 2.13 -35.90 -7.95
CA ILE A 98 3.58 -35.67 -8.03
C ILE A 98 4.26 -36.82 -8.78
N GLN A 99 3.88 -38.07 -8.49
CA GLN A 99 4.45 -39.27 -9.11
C GLN A 99 4.00 -39.46 -10.56
N GLU A 100 2.70 -39.30 -10.85
CA GLU A 100 2.12 -39.47 -12.19
C GLU A 100 2.78 -38.52 -13.22
N TYR A 101 3.03 -37.28 -12.82
CA TYR A 101 3.61 -36.27 -13.69
C TYR A 101 5.12 -36.07 -13.48
N ALA A 102 5.78 -36.95 -12.72
CA ALA A 102 7.20 -36.89 -12.42
C ALA A 102 7.68 -35.48 -12.03
N CYS A 103 6.95 -34.81 -11.12
CA CYS A 103 7.29 -33.45 -10.69
C CYS A 103 8.64 -33.46 -9.96
N ILE A 104 9.54 -32.54 -10.29
CA ILE A 104 10.85 -32.41 -9.63
C ILE A 104 10.84 -31.21 -8.69
N THR A 105 10.19 -30.12 -9.11
CA THR A 105 10.16 -28.85 -8.38
C THR A 105 8.75 -28.47 -7.93
N TYR A 106 8.69 -27.56 -6.95
CA TYR A 106 7.43 -26.92 -6.54
C TYR A 106 6.70 -26.24 -7.70
N ALA A 107 7.46 -25.73 -8.67
CA ALA A 107 6.89 -25.05 -9.83
C ALA A 107 6.28 -26.02 -10.84
N ASP A 108 6.90 -27.19 -11.05
CA ASP A 108 6.32 -28.26 -11.88
C ASP A 108 4.94 -28.66 -11.34
N PHE A 109 4.87 -28.95 -10.04
CA PHE A 109 3.62 -29.32 -9.39
C PHE A 109 2.57 -28.19 -9.48
N ARG A 110 2.98 -26.94 -9.31
CA ARG A 110 2.10 -25.77 -9.46
C ARG A 110 1.55 -25.63 -10.88
N ARG A 111 2.35 -25.91 -11.90
CA ARG A 111 1.95 -25.81 -13.32
C ARG A 111 0.90 -26.85 -13.68
N ILE A 112 1.04 -28.06 -13.13
CA ILE A 112 0.10 -29.16 -13.31
C ILE A 112 -1.19 -28.88 -12.55
N ASN A 113 -1.10 -28.52 -11.27
CA ASN A 113 -2.27 -28.26 -10.44
C ASN A 113 -2.04 -27.15 -9.39
N GLU A 114 -2.32 -25.91 -9.79
CA GLU A 114 -2.18 -24.73 -8.93
C GLU A 114 -3.02 -24.81 -7.65
N TYR A 115 -4.21 -25.43 -7.71
CA TYR A 115 -5.08 -25.58 -6.53
C TYR A 115 -4.50 -26.58 -5.53
N ALA A 116 -4.05 -27.74 -6.00
CA ALA A 116 -3.42 -28.75 -5.16
C ALA A 116 -2.12 -28.21 -4.53
N TYR A 117 -1.29 -27.51 -5.30
CA TYR A 117 -0.09 -26.83 -4.81
C TYR A 117 -0.40 -25.80 -3.72
N ASN A 118 -1.34 -24.89 -3.95
CA ASN A 118 -1.69 -23.84 -2.99
C ASN A 118 -2.23 -24.44 -1.69
N GLN A 119 -2.98 -25.54 -1.79
CA GLN A 119 -3.48 -26.26 -0.63
C GLN A 119 -2.34 -26.97 0.13
N ALA A 120 -1.48 -27.68 -0.58
CA ALA A 120 -0.31 -28.36 -0.01
C ALA A 120 0.63 -27.38 0.71
N LYS A 121 0.85 -26.21 0.11
CA LYS A 121 1.63 -25.11 0.70
C LYS A 121 0.97 -24.57 1.96
N LYS A 122 -0.35 -24.33 1.93
CA LYS A 122 -1.10 -23.79 3.07
C LYS A 122 -1.06 -24.71 4.29
N TYR A 123 -1.10 -26.02 4.08
CA TYR A 123 -1.09 -27.02 5.15
C TYR A 123 0.31 -27.56 5.48
N GLY A 124 1.37 -27.04 4.85
CA GLY A 124 2.74 -27.46 5.12
C GLY A 124 3.11 -28.86 4.62
N TRP A 125 2.34 -29.42 3.67
CA TRP A 125 2.56 -30.78 3.17
C TRP A 125 3.76 -30.89 2.23
N LEU A 126 4.14 -29.82 1.53
CA LEU A 126 5.25 -29.85 0.57
C LEU A 126 6.61 -30.10 1.25
N PRO A 127 6.96 -29.42 2.36
CA PRO A 127 8.16 -29.76 3.13
C PRO A 127 8.05 -31.11 3.83
N GLU A 128 6.85 -31.47 4.31
CA GLU A 128 6.60 -32.72 5.05
C GLU A 128 6.82 -33.97 4.19
N LEU A 129 6.33 -33.95 2.94
CA LEU A 129 6.44 -35.09 2.02
C LEU A 129 7.86 -35.23 1.46
N GLY A 130 8.62 -34.14 1.33
CA GLY A 130 10.00 -34.16 0.81
C GLY A 130 10.17 -34.64 -0.64
N LEU A 131 9.08 -34.92 -1.37
CA LEU A 131 9.11 -35.52 -2.70
C LEU A 131 9.60 -34.58 -3.82
N ILE A 132 9.46 -33.27 -3.62
CA ILE A 132 9.83 -32.23 -4.59
C ILE A 132 10.61 -31.12 -3.92
N LYS A 133 11.51 -30.46 -4.66
CA LYS A 133 12.39 -29.41 -4.13
C LYS A 133 11.86 -28.01 -4.42
N SER A 134 12.04 -27.09 -3.48
CA SER A 134 11.76 -25.66 -3.69
C SER A 134 12.83 -24.98 -4.54
N TYR A 135 14.09 -25.38 -4.36
CA TYR A 135 15.24 -24.89 -5.10
C TYR A 135 16.08 -26.09 -5.57
N PRO A 136 16.08 -26.44 -6.87
CA PRO A 136 16.74 -27.64 -7.36
C PRO A 136 18.28 -27.54 -7.40
N GLY A 137 18.87 -26.40 -7.04
CA GLY A 137 20.32 -26.14 -7.10
C GLY A 137 20.73 -25.37 -8.37
N LYS A 138 21.95 -24.82 -8.39
CA LYS A 138 22.45 -24.04 -9.55
C LYS A 138 22.67 -24.92 -10.79
N ASP A 139 23.13 -26.15 -10.59
CA ASP A 139 23.49 -27.08 -11.67
C ASP A 139 22.28 -27.67 -12.41
N PHE A 140 21.07 -27.48 -11.88
CA PHE A 140 19.83 -27.91 -12.54
C PHE A 140 19.44 -26.99 -13.70
N TRP A 141 19.85 -25.72 -13.67
CA TRP A 141 19.43 -24.72 -14.65
C TRP A 141 20.46 -24.59 -15.77
N THR A 142 20.01 -24.85 -16.99
CA THR A 142 20.73 -24.55 -18.23
C THR A 142 19.99 -23.47 -19.02
N GLU A 143 20.68 -22.84 -19.98
CA GLU A 143 20.05 -21.84 -20.86
C GLU A 143 18.82 -22.43 -21.58
N GLU A 144 18.94 -23.65 -22.10
CA GLU A 144 17.86 -24.37 -22.77
C GLU A 144 16.66 -24.61 -21.85
N LYS A 145 16.90 -25.05 -20.61
CA LYS A 145 15.83 -25.32 -19.65
C LYS A 145 15.09 -24.05 -19.24
N VAL A 146 15.85 -22.96 -19.03
CA VAL A 146 15.27 -21.66 -18.72
C VAL A 146 14.45 -21.13 -19.90
N MET A 147 14.94 -21.30 -21.14
CA MET A 147 14.19 -20.94 -22.35
C MET A 147 12.88 -21.73 -22.47
N GLU A 148 12.90 -23.04 -22.26
CA GLU A 148 11.71 -23.91 -22.28
C GLU A 148 10.66 -23.45 -21.26
N VAL A 149 11.09 -23.20 -20.02
CA VAL A 149 10.19 -22.72 -18.95
C VAL A 149 9.65 -21.33 -19.28
N ALA A 150 10.50 -20.42 -19.76
CA ALA A 150 10.15 -19.05 -20.10
C ALA A 150 9.09 -18.96 -21.21
N HIS A 151 9.08 -19.86 -22.20
CA HIS A 151 8.08 -19.87 -23.28
C HIS A 151 6.64 -20.10 -22.79
N ASN A 152 6.46 -20.65 -21.58
CA ASN A 152 5.13 -20.80 -20.97
C ASN A 152 4.54 -19.48 -20.46
N TYR A 153 5.30 -18.38 -20.50
CA TYR A 153 4.91 -17.09 -19.94
C TYR A 153 4.92 -16.00 -21.01
N SER A 154 3.86 -15.20 -21.03
CA SER A 154 3.71 -14.07 -21.96
C SER A 154 4.36 -12.78 -21.44
N ASN A 155 4.71 -12.72 -20.15
CA ASN A 155 5.25 -11.53 -19.51
C ASN A 155 6.26 -11.87 -18.40
N LYS A 156 7.27 -11.00 -18.25
CA LYS A 156 8.37 -11.17 -17.28
C LYS A 156 7.88 -11.18 -15.82
N THR A 157 6.80 -10.46 -15.51
CA THR A 157 6.25 -10.39 -14.15
C THR A 157 5.64 -11.73 -13.74
N ASP A 158 4.83 -12.34 -14.61
CA ASP A 158 4.27 -13.67 -14.37
C ASP A 158 5.37 -14.72 -14.30
N PHE A 159 6.40 -14.63 -15.17
CA PHE A 159 7.56 -15.51 -15.11
C PHE A 159 8.30 -15.39 -13.76
N SER A 160 8.52 -14.16 -13.28
CA SER A 160 9.17 -13.91 -11.98
C SER A 160 8.33 -14.41 -10.79
N GLU A 161 7.01 -14.17 -10.79
CA GLU A 161 6.11 -14.56 -9.70
C GLU A 161 5.85 -16.08 -9.66
N LYS A 162 5.90 -16.76 -10.82
CA LYS A 162 5.59 -18.19 -10.94
C LYS A 162 6.82 -19.08 -10.92
N GLU A 163 7.93 -18.61 -11.49
CA GLU A 163 9.20 -19.34 -11.65
C GLU A 163 10.38 -18.51 -11.11
N PRO A 164 10.40 -18.17 -9.80
CA PRO A 164 11.41 -17.27 -9.26
C PRO A 164 12.85 -17.80 -9.39
N ALA A 165 13.05 -19.12 -9.33
CA ALA A 165 14.36 -19.75 -9.49
C ALA A 165 14.88 -19.61 -10.94
N ALA A 166 14.05 -19.93 -11.94
CA ALA A 166 14.39 -19.77 -13.35
C ALA A 166 14.61 -18.30 -13.70
N TYR A 167 13.76 -17.40 -13.18
CA TYR A 167 13.88 -15.96 -13.37
C TYR A 167 15.19 -15.41 -12.78
N SER A 168 15.53 -15.82 -11.55
CA SER A 168 16.78 -15.42 -10.88
C SER A 168 18.00 -15.87 -11.68
N TRP A 169 18.00 -17.11 -12.19
CA TRP A 169 19.07 -17.62 -13.02
C TRP A 169 19.17 -16.82 -14.33
N ALA A 170 18.05 -16.56 -15.00
CA ALA A 170 18.00 -15.73 -16.20
C ALA A 170 18.52 -14.29 -15.96
N CYS A 171 18.31 -13.73 -14.77
CA CYS A 171 18.89 -12.44 -14.35
C CYS A 171 20.41 -12.52 -14.22
N GLU A 172 20.91 -13.52 -13.49
CA GLU A 172 22.34 -13.72 -13.20
C GLU A 172 23.16 -13.83 -14.49
N TYR A 173 22.63 -14.54 -15.49
CA TYR A 173 23.28 -14.76 -16.79
C TYR A 173 22.82 -13.80 -17.90
N LYS A 174 22.03 -12.77 -17.57
CA LYS A 174 21.54 -11.75 -18.53
C LYS A 174 20.80 -12.30 -19.76
N ILE A 175 20.13 -13.43 -19.60
CA ILE A 175 19.38 -14.10 -20.69
C ILE A 175 18.00 -13.48 -20.89
N LEU A 176 17.50 -12.70 -19.92
CA LEU A 176 16.20 -11.99 -20.03
C LEU A 176 16.08 -11.07 -21.25
N ASP A 177 17.22 -10.62 -21.80
CA ASP A 177 17.26 -9.77 -22.99
C ASP A 177 16.94 -10.56 -24.27
N LYS A 178 17.12 -11.89 -24.25
CA LYS A 178 16.74 -12.81 -25.34
C LYS A 178 15.24 -13.09 -25.37
N PHE A 179 14.47 -12.73 -24.33
CA PHE A 179 13.03 -12.99 -24.23
C PHE A 179 12.20 -11.89 -24.92
N ASP A 180 12.30 -11.81 -26.23
CA ASP A 180 11.64 -10.79 -27.05
C ASP A 180 10.11 -10.95 -27.12
N TRP A 181 9.60 -12.18 -26.95
CA TRP A 181 8.17 -12.50 -26.90
C TRP A 181 7.49 -12.07 -25.60
N MET A 182 8.24 -11.86 -24.52
CA MET A 182 7.69 -11.47 -23.22
C MET A 182 7.34 -9.99 -23.22
N LYS A 183 6.05 -9.70 -23.34
CA LYS A 183 5.51 -8.34 -23.33
C LYS A 183 5.14 -7.92 -21.91
N PRO A 184 5.02 -6.62 -21.62
CA PRO A 184 4.59 -6.17 -20.31
C PRO A 184 3.13 -6.57 -19.97
N ARG A 185 2.82 -6.62 -18.67
CA ARG A 185 1.45 -6.87 -18.17
C ARG A 185 0.49 -5.79 -18.75
N SER A 186 -0.68 -6.21 -19.25
CA SER A 186 -1.64 -5.35 -19.98
C SER A 186 -1.11 -4.73 -21.29
N TYR A 187 -0.20 -5.41 -22.00
CA TYR A 187 0.21 -5.02 -23.35
C TYR A 187 -0.94 -5.11 -24.36
N ASP A 188 -1.61 -6.26 -24.45
CA ASP A 188 -2.64 -6.50 -25.48
C ASP A 188 -3.83 -5.55 -25.36
N GLU A 189 -4.17 -5.14 -24.13
CA GLU A 189 -5.22 -4.17 -23.84
C GLU A 189 -4.88 -2.74 -24.33
N ARG A 190 -3.60 -2.46 -24.58
CA ARG A 190 -3.08 -1.09 -24.84
C ARG A 190 -2.21 -0.98 -26.08
N LYS A 191 -2.10 -2.04 -26.88
CA LYS A 191 -1.24 -2.05 -28.07
C LYS A 191 -1.61 -0.92 -29.07
N GLU A 192 -2.86 -0.46 -29.02
CA GLU A 192 -3.43 0.59 -29.89
C GLU A 192 -3.60 1.94 -29.16
N GLU A 193 -3.21 2.06 -27.88
CA GLU A 193 -3.32 3.32 -27.14
C GLU A 193 -2.14 4.25 -27.43
N HIS A 194 -2.43 5.46 -27.91
CA HIS A 194 -1.45 6.50 -28.24
C HIS A 194 -1.41 7.60 -27.17
N ASN A 195 -1.30 7.23 -25.89
CA ASN A 195 -1.37 8.16 -24.74
C ASN A 195 -0.05 8.26 -23.95
N SER A 196 1.04 7.70 -24.48
CA SER A 196 2.34 7.74 -23.81
C SER A 196 3.19 8.92 -24.29
N THR A 197 3.84 9.58 -23.34
CA THR A 197 4.71 10.73 -23.56
C THR A 197 6.12 10.41 -23.06
N VAL A 198 7.14 10.73 -23.85
CA VAL A 198 8.56 10.68 -23.45
C VAL A 198 9.02 12.11 -23.15
N TYR A 199 9.61 12.30 -21.97
CA TYR A 199 10.06 13.60 -21.47
C TYR A 199 11.48 13.52 -20.92
N ALA A 200 12.11 14.68 -20.72
CA ALA A 200 13.40 14.78 -20.06
C ALA A 200 13.50 15.95 -19.08
N TYR A 201 14.24 15.74 -17.99
CA TYR A 201 14.77 16.81 -17.16
C TYR A 201 16.24 16.99 -17.50
N VAL A 202 16.64 18.21 -17.87
CA VAL A 202 17.99 18.49 -18.35
C VAL A 202 18.58 19.66 -17.56
N ASP A 203 19.75 19.42 -16.97
CA ASP A 203 20.63 20.47 -16.47
C ASP A 203 21.72 20.71 -17.52
N LYS A 204 21.53 21.77 -18.30
CA LYS A 204 22.48 22.15 -19.37
C LYS A 204 23.83 22.60 -18.82
N LYS A 205 23.88 23.14 -17.60
CA LYS A 205 25.11 23.69 -17.00
C LYS A 205 26.06 22.58 -16.59
N ASN A 206 25.53 21.56 -15.92
CA ASN A 206 26.31 20.42 -15.43
C ASN A 206 26.29 19.22 -16.38
N LYS A 207 25.69 19.36 -17.56
CA LYS A 207 25.52 18.30 -18.56
C LYS A 207 24.90 17.03 -17.96
N ILE A 208 23.79 17.18 -17.25
CA ILE A 208 23.06 16.06 -16.63
C ILE A 208 21.67 15.95 -17.24
N ALA A 209 21.24 14.72 -17.56
CA ALA A 209 19.93 14.46 -18.14
C ALA A 209 19.24 13.26 -17.48
N TYR A 210 17.92 13.36 -17.33
CA TYR A 210 17.04 12.25 -17.01
C TYR A 210 16.02 12.14 -18.14
N VAL A 211 15.82 10.94 -18.68
CA VAL A 211 14.79 10.69 -19.71
C VAL A 211 13.79 9.70 -19.12
N GLY A 212 12.50 9.95 -19.25
CA GLY A 212 11.47 9.03 -18.76
C GLY A 212 10.27 8.99 -19.67
N LEU A 213 9.52 7.88 -19.60
CA LEU A 213 8.18 7.77 -20.19
C LEU A 213 7.07 7.86 -19.12
N THR A 214 5.92 8.40 -19.51
CA THR A 214 4.71 8.46 -18.68
C THR A 214 3.44 8.50 -19.51
N ILE A 215 2.34 8.00 -18.95
CA ILE A 215 0.99 8.16 -19.50
C ILE A 215 0.26 9.32 -18.80
N ASP A 216 0.62 9.61 -17.55
CA ASP A 216 0.07 10.72 -16.77
C ASP A 216 1.21 11.63 -16.33
N SER A 217 1.40 12.72 -17.07
CA SER A 217 2.42 13.74 -16.80
C SER A 217 2.21 14.43 -15.44
N ASN A 218 0.98 14.59 -14.98
CA ASN A 218 0.67 15.25 -13.71
C ASN A 218 1.03 14.37 -12.52
N SER A 219 0.61 13.10 -12.56
CA SER A 219 0.99 12.12 -11.55
C SER A 219 2.52 11.96 -11.49
N ARG A 220 3.18 11.87 -12.65
CA ARG A 220 4.63 11.74 -12.72
C ARG A 220 5.38 12.96 -12.17
N ARG A 221 4.91 14.18 -12.46
CA ARG A 221 5.46 15.41 -11.86
C ARG A 221 5.33 15.41 -10.34
N LYS A 222 4.19 14.96 -9.80
CA LYS A 222 4.01 14.82 -8.35
C LYS A 222 4.96 13.77 -7.76
N SER A 223 5.13 12.61 -8.39
CA SER A 223 6.09 11.59 -7.95
C SER A 223 7.52 12.15 -7.90
N HIS A 224 7.99 12.82 -8.96
CA HIS A 224 9.31 13.45 -8.94
C HIS A 224 9.43 14.55 -7.88
N LYS A 225 8.35 15.28 -7.56
CA LYS A 225 8.37 16.35 -6.55
C LYS A 225 8.36 15.83 -5.10
N TYR A 226 7.67 14.74 -4.82
CA TYR A 226 7.40 14.31 -3.44
C TYR A 226 8.10 13.01 -3.03
N GLU A 227 8.47 12.14 -3.97
CA GLU A 227 9.12 10.87 -3.63
C GLU A 227 10.62 11.06 -3.41
N SER A 228 11.08 10.75 -2.19
CA SER A 228 12.50 10.84 -1.80
C SER A 228 13.41 9.91 -2.61
N ASN A 229 12.87 8.80 -3.14
CA ASN A 229 13.63 7.83 -3.93
C ASN A 229 13.83 8.22 -5.40
N SER A 230 13.14 9.26 -5.87
CA SER A 230 13.21 9.69 -7.27
C SER A 230 14.60 10.25 -7.64
N ALA A 231 15.19 9.78 -8.73
CA ALA A 231 16.51 10.24 -9.21
C ALA A 231 16.52 11.76 -9.50
N VAL A 232 15.45 12.26 -10.13
CA VAL A 232 15.25 13.69 -10.40
C VAL A 232 15.18 14.49 -9.10
N ARG A 233 14.46 13.99 -8.09
CA ARG A 233 14.36 14.64 -6.77
C ARG A 233 15.70 14.70 -6.05
N LYS A 234 16.46 13.60 -6.09
CA LYS A 234 17.78 13.50 -5.46
C LYS A 234 18.77 14.51 -6.03
N TYR A 235 18.70 14.75 -7.34
CA TYR A 235 19.58 15.70 -8.01
C TYR A 235 19.12 17.17 -7.87
N PHE A 236 17.88 17.48 -8.25
CA PHE A 236 17.38 18.87 -8.27
C PHE A 236 16.85 19.36 -6.90
N GLY A 237 16.70 18.47 -5.92
CA GLY A 237 16.16 18.81 -4.61
C GLY A 237 14.73 19.37 -4.68
N LYS A 238 14.47 20.47 -3.97
CA LYS A 238 13.14 21.10 -3.93
C LYS A 238 12.78 21.86 -5.21
N ASN A 239 13.78 22.32 -5.96
CA ASN A 239 13.61 23.22 -7.11
C ASN A 239 13.80 22.44 -8.42
N ILE A 240 12.81 21.59 -8.74
CA ILE A 240 12.82 20.78 -9.96
C ILE A 240 12.32 21.65 -11.13
N PRO A 241 13.07 21.75 -12.25
CA PRO A 241 12.61 22.47 -13.43
C PRO A 241 11.41 21.78 -14.08
N GLU A 242 10.70 22.44 -15.00
CA GLU A 242 9.65 21.76 -15.78
C GLU A 242 10.26 20.74 -16.77
N PRO A 243 9.61 19.58 -16.98
CA PRO A 243 10.10 18.58 -17.91
C PRO A 243 9.95 19.07 -19.35
N ILE A 244 10.96 18.78 -20.17
CA ILE A 244 10.94 18.99 -21.62
C ILE A 244 10.22 17.79 -22.24
N ILE A 245 9.12 18.03 -22.95
CA ILE A 245 8.44 16.98 -23.71
C ILE A 245 9.27 16.70 -24.97
N LEU A 246 9.76 15.46 -25.11
CA LEU A 246 10.57 15.06 -26.26
C LEU A 246 9.69 14.51 -27.39
N LYS A 247 8.71 13.68 -27.03
CA LYS A 247 7.74 13.12 -27.98
C LYS A 247 6.45 12.74 -27.27
N ASP A 248 5.34 12.94 -27.94
CA ASP A 248 3.99 12.71 -27.41
C ASP A 248 3.15 11.85 -28.35
N GLY A 249 2.03 11.31 -27.85
CA GLY A 249 1.09 10.52 -28.66
C GLY A 249 1.62 9.13 -29.06
N LEU A 250 2.45 8.51 -28.22
CA LEU A 250 3.14 7.26 -28.55
C LEU A 250 2.39 6.03 -28.02
N THR A 251 2.53 4.91 -28.74
CA THR A 251 2.19 3.59 -28.20
C THR A 251 3.16 3.13 -27.12
N VAL A 252 2.82 2.03 -26.44
CA VAL A 252 3.68 1.44 -25.41
C VAL A 252 5.06 1.04 -25.95
N LEU A 253 5.13 0.43 -27.14
CA LEU A 253 6.43 0.02 -27.71
C LEU A 253 7.21 1.21 -28.25
N GLU A 254 6.51 2.15 -28.90
CA GLU A 254 7.17 3.35 -29.42
C GLU A 254 7.75 4.19 -28.27
N SER A 255 7.01 4.38 -27.17
CA SER A 255 7.53 5.12 -26.03
C SER A 255 8.74 4.45 -25.37
N GLN A 256 8.78 3.12 -25.28
CA GLN A 256 9.98 2.39 -24.85
C GLN A 256 11.16 2.57 -25.83
N TYR A 257 10.89 2.53 -27.13
CA TYR A 257 11.90 2.78 -28.16
C TYR A 257 12.47 4.21 -28.08
N TYR A 258 11.59 5.22 -28.01
CA TYR A 258 12.01 6.61 -27.96
C TYR A 258 12.69 6.97 -26.63
N GLU A 259 12.28 6.40 -25.50
CA GLU A 259 12.99 6.55 -24.22
C GLU A 259 14.45 6.09 -24.36
N ASP A 260 14.68 4.90 -24.92
CA ASP A 260 16.02 4.37 -25.12
C ASP A 260 16.82 5.17 -26.16
N TYR A 261 16.18 5.56 -27.26
CA TYR A 261 16.77 6.42 -28.28
C TYR A 261 17.27 7.73 -27.67
N TYR A 262 16.42 8.46 -26.94
CA TYR A 262 16.81 9.74 -26.36
C TYR A 262 17.86 9.59 -25.26
N LYS A 263 17.82 8.52 -24.46
CA LYS A 263 18.92 8.22 -23.52
C LYS A 263 20.25 8.09 -24.24
N LYS A 264 20.30 7.30 -25.32
CA LYS A 264 21.52 7.13 -26.14
C LYS A 264 21.95 8.44 -26.79
N GLN A 265 21.01 9.26 -27.27
CA GLN A 265 21.31 10.57 -27.84
C GLN A 265 21.93 11.53 -26.80
N TYR A 266 21.35 11.64 -25.61
CA TYR A 266 21.91 12.49 -24.54
C TYR A 266 23.30 12.00 -24.10
N ALA A 267 23.51 10.68 -23.97
CA ALA A 267 24.82 10.13 -23.68
C ALA A 267 25.86 10.47 -24.76
N LYS A 268 25.50 10.32 -26.05
CA LYS A 268 26.36 10.72 -27.18
C LYS A 268 26.66 12.22 -27.19
N ASN A 269 25.71 13.04 -26.75
CA ASN A 269 25.88 14.49 -26.62
C ASN A 269 26.66 14.92 -25.35
N GLY A 270 27.30 13.96 -24.66
CA GLY A 270 28.16 14.21 -23.50
C GLY A 270 27.41 14.46 -22.19
N TYR A 271 26.16 14.03 -22.07
CA TYR A 271 25.40 14.16 -20.81
C TYR A 271 25.56 12.93 -19.92
N ASN A 272 25.72 13.17 -18.62
CA ASN A 272 25.64 12.16 -17.58
C ASN A 272 24.16 11.84 -17.28
N LEU A 273 23.76 10.57 -17.45
CA LEU A 273 22.37 10.14 -17.28
C LEU A 273 22.03 9.79 -15.83
N LEU A 274 20.94 10.34 -15.30
CA LEU A 274 20.40 10.00 -13.97
C LEU A 274 19.62 8.68 -13.94
N ASN A 275 19.35 8.08 -15.10
CA ASN A 275 18.62 6.82 -15.21
C ASN A 275 19.47 5.64 -14.72
N VAL A 276 19.07 5.04 -13.60
CA VAL A 276 19.78 3.85 -13.03
C VAL A 276 19.39 2.54 -13.72
N ALA A 277 18.12 2.42 -14.17
CA ALA A 277 17.61 1.17 -14.74
C ALA A 277 17.94 1.02 -16.24
N PRO A 278 18.15 -0.23 -16.71
CA PRO A 278 18.25 -0.52 -18.14
C PRO A 278 16.93 -0.16 -18.84
N THR A 279 17.04 0.36 -20.07
CA THR A 279 15.90 0.78 -20.90
C THR A 279 15.96 0.09 -22.24
N GLY A 280 14.80 -0.06 -22.86
CA GLY A 280 14.66 -0.71 -24.14
C GLY A 280 13.34 -1.45 -24.25
N LYS A 281 13.04 -1.91 -25.46
CA LYS A 281 11.83 -2.68 -25.77
C LYS A 281 11.73 -3.88 -24.82
N ASN A 282 10.62 -4.00 -24.09
CA ASN A 282 10.36 -5.08 -23.12
C ASN A 282 11.35 -5.16 -21.91
N ILE A 283 12.13 -4.11 -21.64
CA ILE A 283 13.14 -4.09 -20.55
C ILE A 283 12.69 -3.17 -19.40
N GLY A 284 12.01 -2.07 -19.70
CA GLY A 284 11.51 -1.14 -18.68
C GLY A 284 10.27 -1.66 -17.95
N SER A 285 10.25 -1.53 -16.62
CA SER A 285 9.00 -1.61 -15.85
C SER A 285 8.11 -0.45 -16.29
N ILE A 286 7.06 -0.74 -17.05
CA ILE A 286 5.97 0.22 -17.20
C ILE A 286 5.39 0.35 -15.79
N GLY A 287 5.66 1.47 -15.12
CA GLY A 287 5.18 1.73 -13.77
C GLY A 287 3.71 1.36 -13.67
N GLY A 288 3.31 0.71 -12.55
CA GLY A 288 1.98 0.12 -12.40
C GLY A 288 0.88 1.04 -12.92
N ILE A 289 0.19 0.60 -13.97
CA ILE A 289 -0.73 1.45 -14.72
C ILE A 289 -2.06 1.51 -13.98
N ALA A 290 -2.57 2.72 -13.78
CA ALA A 290 -3.96 2.91 -13.40
C ALA A 290 -4.84 2.45 -14.56
N LYS A 291 -5.61 1.36 -14.40
CA LYS A 291 -6.59 0.85 -15.39
C LYS A 291 -7.58 1.91 -15.92
N TRP A 292 -7.70 3.04 -15.23
CA TRP A 292 -8.68 4.09 -15.44
C TRP A 292 -7.99 5.39 -15.90
N THR A 293 -7.33 5.36 -17.05
CA THR A 293 -6.56 6.50 -17.58
C THR A 293 -7.41 7.56 -18.28
N SER A 294 -8.53 7.18 -18.89
CA SER A 294 -9.39 8.10 -19.65
C SER A 294 -10.75 8.33 -18.99
N LYS A 295 -11.26 9.56 -19.12
CA LYS A 295 -12.58 9.94 -18.61
C LYS A 295 -13.68 9.11 -19.30
N GLU A 296 -13.52 8.88 -20.60
CA GLU A 296 -14.44 8.14 -21.45
C GLU A 296 -14.60 6.69 -20.96
N LYS A 297 -13.49 5.98 -20.69
CA LYS A 297 -13.53 4.60 -20.19
C LYS A 297 -14.20 4.49 -18.82
N VAL A 298 -13.93 5.46 -17.94
CA VAL A 298 -14.57 5.52 -16.62
C VAL A 298 -16.08 5.78 -16.76
N PHE A 299 -16.49 6.61 -17.73
CA PHE A 299 -17.91 6.88 -18.00
C PHE A 299 -18.60 5.66 -18.59
N GLU A 300 -18.01 4.99 -19.58
CA GLU A 300 -18.52 3.74 -20.16
C GLU A 300 -18.67 2.65 -19.11
N GLU A 301 -17.67 2.47 -18.24
CA GLU A 301 -17.77 1.51 -17.14
C GLU A 301 -18.88 1.89 -16.16
N SER A 302 -18.98 3.17 -15.79
CA SER A 302 -19.98 3.63 -14.85
C SER A 302 -21.42 3.45 -15.35
N LYS A 303 -21.65 3.46 -16.69
CA LYS A 303 -22.97 3.21 -17.30
C LYS A 303 -23.47 1.78 -17.11
N LYS A 304 -22.62 0.85 -16.66
CA LYS A 304 -23.00 -0.52 -16.31
C LYS A 304 -23.77 -0.60 -14.98
N TYR A 305 -23.69 0.43 -14.15
CA TYR A 305 -24.23 0.44 -12.79
C TYR A 305 -25.35 1.45 -12.63
N HIS A 306 -26.26 1.20 -11.68
CA HIS A 306 -27.44 2.05 -11.46
C HIS A 306 -27.26 3.03 -10.30
N SER A 307 -26.36 2.74 -9.34
CA SER A 307 -26.11 3.60 -8.19
C SER A 307 -24.62 3.86 -7.96
N ARG A 308 -24.29 4.99 -7.33
CA ARG A 308 -22.91 5.30 -6.94
C ARG A 308 -22.32 4.24 -6.00
N SER A 309 -23.12 3.67 -5.10
CA SER A 309 -22.71 2.61 -4.19
C SER A 309 -22.39 1.29 -4.92
N GLU A 310 -23.20 0.93 -5.90
CA GLU A 310 -22.98 -0.24 -6.74
C GLU A 310 -21.73 -0.07 -7.61
N PHE A 311 -21.57 1.11 -8.23
CA PHE A 311 -20.36 1.46 -8.98
C PHE A 311 -19.11 1.37 -8.11
N GLN A 312 -19.17 1.85 -6.86
CA GLN A 312 -18.06 1.74 -5.91
C GLN A 312 -17.73 0.29 -5.53
N ARG A 313 -18.74 -0.57 -5.36
CA ARG A 313 -18.52 -1.96 -4.93
C ARG A 313 -17.96 -2.82 -6.06
N GLU A 314 -18.54 -2.72 -7.25
CA GLU A 314 -18.21 -3.59 -8.38
C GLU A 314 -17.02 -3.05 -9.21
N ALA A 315 -16.88 -1.72 -9.32
CA ALA A 315 -15.80 -1.06 -10.04
C ALA A 315 -15.14 0.04 -9.20
N GLY A 316 -14.75 -0.31 -7.96
CA GLY A 316 -14.16 0.62 -7.01
C GLY A 316 -12.94 1.39 -7.52
N GLY A 317 -12.13 0.79 -8.41
CA GLY A 317 -11.03 1.48 -9.07
C GLY A 317 -11.48 2.65 -9.95
N ALA A 318 -12.53 2.45 -10.78
CA ALA A 318 -13.08 3.48 -11.65
C ALA A 318 -13.78 4.57 -10.84
N TYR A 319 -14.53 4.16 -9.81
CA TYR A 319 -15.21 5.06 -8.89
C TYR A 319 -14.22 5.99 -8.18
N ASN A 320 -13.11 5.45 -7.67
CA ASN A 320 -12.09 6.26 -7.01
C ASN A 320 -11.44 7.23 -7.99
N HIS A 321 -11.17 6.82 -9.23
CA HIS A 321 -10.64 7.70 -10.27
C HIS A 321 -11.61 8.86 -10.58
N ALA A 322 -12.90 8.55 -10.75
CA ALA A 322 -13.95 9.55 -10.92
C ALA A 322 -14.07 10.49 -9.73
N LYS A 323 -13.93 9.96 -8.49
CA LYS A 323 -13.98 10.75 -7.25
C LYS A 323 -12.81 11.73 -7.17
N HIS A 324 -11.58 11.26 -7.41
CA HIS A 324 -10.38 12.09 -7.36
C HIS A 324 -10.38 13.21 -8.40
N ASN A 325 -10.94 12.94 -9.59
CA ASN A 325 -11.05 13.91 -10.67
C ASN A 325 -12.36 14.71 -10.66
N LYS A 326 -13.20 14.57 -9.61
CA LYS A 326 -14.49 15.25 -9.48
C LYS A 326 -15.45 15.02 -10.65
N TRP A 327 -15.38 13.86 -11.32
CA TRP A 327 -16.27 13.48 -12.41
C TRP A 327 -17.59 12.85 -11.95
N LEU A 328 -17.68 12.44 -10.68
CA LEU A 328 -18.90 11.82 -10.13
C LEU A 328 -20.17 12.66 -10.31
N PRO A 329 -20.17 14.00 -10.16
CA PRO A 329 -21.35 14.83 -10.41
C PRO A 329 -21.85 14.79 -11.85
N GLU A 330 -20.95 14.62 -12.83
CA GLU A 330 -21.29 14.55 -14.26
C GLU A 330 -21.97 13.23 -14.65
N MET A 331 -21.81 12.17 -13.84
CA MET A 331 -22.44 10.88 -14.03
C MET A 331 -23.89 10.89 -13.54
N THR A 332 -24.77 11.57 -14.28
CA THR A 332 -26.18 11.81 -13.91
C THR A 332 -27.04 10.54 -13.85
N TRP A 333 -26.63 9.44 -14.51
CA TRP A 333 -27.32 8.14 -14.47
C TRP A 333 -27.08 7.34 -13.18
N LEU A 334 -26.09 7.71 -12.36
CA LEU A 334 -25.82 7.03 -11.09
C LEU A 334 -26.71 7.62 -9.99
N THR A 335 -27.67 6.82 -9.53
CA THR A 335 -28.51 7.19 -8.39
C THR A 335 -27.67 7.35 -7.11
N THR A 336 -27.95 8.41 -6.36
CA THR A 336 -27.52 8.52 -4.95
C THR A 336 -28.66 8.10 -4.06
N PRO A 337 -28.55 6.96 -3.35
CA PRO A 337 -29.55 6.62 -2.36
C PRO A 337 -29.58 7.73 -1.30
N LYS A 338 -30.74 8.39 -1.15
CA LYS A 338 -30.96 9.35 -0.06
C LYS A 338 -30.83 8.60 1.26
N ARG A 339 -29.94 9.06 2.15
CA ARG A 339 -29.80 8.47 3.48
C ARG A 339 -31.13 8.68 4.23
N LYS A 340 -31.68 7.61 4.82
CA LYS A 340 -32.80 7.75 5.76
C LYS A 340 -32.28 8.55 6.96
N VAL A 341 -32.85 9.73 7.20
CA VAL A 341 -32.51 10.56 8.36
C VAL A 341 -33.04 9.82 9.58
N LYS A 342 -32.13 9.27 10.39
CA LYS A 342 -32.48 8.51 11.61
C LYS A 342 -32.89 9.44 12.75
N TRP A 343 -32.35 10.65 12.77
CA TRP A 343 -32.52 11.63 13.84
C TRP A 343 -33.24 12.86 13.30
N THR A 344 -34.56 12.84 13.39
CA THR A 344 -35.39 14.04 13.22
C THR A 344 -35.34 14.86 14.52
N HIS A 345 -35.76 16.13 14.45
CA HIS A 345 -35.85 17.00 15.64
C HIS A 345 -36.66 16.33 16.75
N ASP A 346 -37.88 15.90 16.45
CA ASP A 346 -38.77 15.22 17.41
C ASP A 346 -38.14 13.95 18.02
N ALA A 347 -37.52 13.09 17.19
CA ALA A 347 -36.91 11.84 17.66
C ALA A 347 -35.71 12.10 18.58
N VAL A 348 -34.98 13.19 18.35
CA VAL A 348 -33.85 13.60 19.19
C VAL A 348 -34.33 14.19 20.52
N ILE A 349 -35.42 14.97 20.50
CA ILE A 349 -36.05 15.49 21.72
C ILE A 349 -36.60 14.35 22.56
N GLU A 350 -37.38 13.43 21.97
CA GLU A 350 -37.94 12.25 22.66
C GLU A 350 -36.83 11.39 23.28
N GLU A 351 -35.76 11.11 22.53
CA GLU A 351 -34.63 10.33 23.03
C GLU A 351 -33.90 11.06 24.17
N SER A 352 -33.79 12.39 24.11
CA SER A 352 -33.11 13.18 25.15
C SER A 352 -33.87 13.23 26.48
N HIS A 353 -35.20 13.07 26.48
CA HIS A 353 -36.01 12.99 27.71
C HIS A 353 -35.72 11.75 28.57
N LYS A 354 -35.05 10.73 28.01
CA LYS A 354 -34.64 9.52 28.76
C LYS A 354 -33.47 9.75 29.70
N TYR A 355 -32.86 10.93 29.66
CA TYR A 355 -31.65 11.26 30.41
C TYR A 355 -31.87 12.51 31.26
N GLU A 356 -31.33 12.51 32.47
CA GLU A 356 -31.39 13.69 33.35
C GLU A 356 -30.22 14.65 33.10
N TYR A 357 -29.06 14.15 32.67
CA TYR A 357 -27.83 14.93 32.52
C TYR A 357 -27.31 14.94 31.08
N LYS A 358 -26.80 16.10 30.62
CA LYS A 358 -26.18 16.25 29.28
C LYS A 358 -25.06 15.24 29.02
N CYS A 359 -24.25 14.94 30.04
CA CYS A 359 -23.16 13.98 29.91
C CYS A 359 -23.64 12.53 29.71
N GLU A 360 -24.81 12.17 30.24
CA GLU A 360 -25.39 10.85 30.05
C GLU A 360 -26.01 10.72 28.66
N PHE A 361 -26.75 11.73 28.22
CA PHE A 361 -27.28 11.83 26.86
C PHE A 361 -26.15 11.68 25.83
N ARG A 362 -25.03 12.40 26.02
CA ARG A 362 -23.85 12.29 25.14
C ARG A 362 -23.24 10.88 25.10
N LYS A 363 -23.20 10.18 26.24
CA LYS A 363 -22.56 8.85 26.34
C LYS A 363 -23.44 7.74 25.80
N LYS A 364 -24.72 7.73 26.17
CA LYS A 364 -25.67 6.66 25.84
C LYS A 364 -26.34 6.86 24.48
N ALA A 365 -26.59 8.10 24.07
CA ALA A 365 -27.20 8.46 22.79
C ALA A 365 -26.33 9.43 21.97
N SER A 366 -25.08 9.04 21.71
CA SER A 366 -24.06 9.89 21.05
C SER A 366 -24.48 10.43 19.68
N GLY A 367 -25.16 9.63 18.85
CA GLY A 367 -25.64 10.06 17.54
C GLY A 367 -26.76 11.10 17.60
N ALA A 368 -27.68 10.97 18.57
CA ALA A 368 -28.74 11.95 18.81
C ALA A 368 -28.16 13.27 19.32
N HIS A 369 -27.24 13.19 20.30
CA HIS A 369 -26.52 14.35 20.82
C HIS A 369 -25.71 15.08 19.74
N GLN A 370 -25.03 14.35 18.84
CA GLN A 370 -24.27 14.97 17.75
C GLN A 370 -25.21 15.74 16.82
N THR A 371 -26.33 15.12 16.42
CA THR A 371 -27.34 15.76 15.56
C THR A 371 -27.92 17.01 16.24
N ALA A 372 -28.24 16.93 17.53
CA ALA A 372 -28.71 18.05 18.33
C ALA A 372 -27.67 19.19 18.40
N SER A 373 -26.37 18.86 18.46
CA SER A 373 -25.30 19.85 18.52
C SER A 373 -25.05 20.54 17.18
N GLU A 374 -25.14 19.80 16.08
CA GLU A 374 -24.93 20.35 14.72
C GLU A 374 -26.07 21.26 14.27
N ASN A 375 -27.28 21.07 14.83
CA ASN A 375 -28.48 21.83 14.51
C ASN A 375 -28.92 22.79 15.65
N ASP A 376 -28.08 23.03 16.65
CA ASP A 376 -28.35 23.91 17.81
C ASP A 376 -29.55 23.51 18.71
N TRP A 377 -30.16 22.33 18.54
CA TRP A 377 -31.30 21.83 19.33
C TRP A 377 -30.97 21.57 20.81
N LEU A 378 -29.68 21.48 21.18
CA LEU A 378 -29.27 21.32 22.58
C LEU A 378 -29.76 22.45 23.49
N LYS A 379 -30.06 23.64 22.94
CA LYS A 379 -30.59 24.78 23.71
C LYS A 379 -32.04 24.57 24.14
N GLU A 380 -32.81 23.81 23.37
CA GLU A 380 -34.22 23.51 23.64
C GLU A 380 -34.38 22.44 24.73
N MET A 381 -33.34 21.62 24.94
CA MET A 381 -33.30 20.54 25.94
C MET A 381 -33.02 21.08 27.36
N ILE A 382 -33.88 21.97 27.85
CA ILE A 382 -33.73 22.67 29.14
C ILE A 382 -33.77 21.73 30.36
N TRP A 383 -34.34 20.53 30.22
CA TRP A 383 -34.40 19.53 31.29
C TRP A 383 -33.06 18.83 31.55
N LEU A 384 -32.13 18.86 30.58
CA LEU A 384 -30.83 18.23 30.74
C LEU A 384 -29.92 19.08 31.64
N LYS A 385 -29.68 18.59 32.86
CA LYS A 385 -28.81 19.25 33.84
C LYS A 385 -27.34 19.12 33.44
N ASP A 386 -26.57 20.18 33.72
CA ASP A 386 -25.12 20.17 33.62
C ASP A 386 -24.50 19.65 34.92
N LYS A 387 -23.75 18.54 34.87
CA LYS A 387 -22.99 18.02 36.02
C LYS A 387 -21.66 18.78 36.21
N LYS A 388 -21.68 20.12 36.09
CA LYS A 388 -20.49 20.94 36.30
C LYS A 388 -20.34 21.22 37.79
N ARG A 389 -19.12 21.02 38.31
CA ARG A 389 -18.78 21.53 39.65
C ARG A 389 -18.79 23.07 39.59
N PRO A 390 -19.22 23.77 40.67
CA PRO A 390 -19.18 25.22 40.73
C PRO A 390 -17.81 25.80 40.33
N HIS A 391 -17.81 27.01 39.78
CA HIS A 391 -16.57 27.73 39.50
C HIS A 391 -15.73 27.85 40.78
N ASN A 392 -14.41 27.60 40.71
CA ASN A 392 -13.52 27.50 41.87
C ASN A 392 -13.88 26.46 42.93
N TYR A 393 -14.51 25.34 42.54
CA TYR A 393 -14.79 24.22 43.46
C TYR A 393 -13.57 23.76 44.28
N TRP A 394 -12.37 23.78 43.68
CA TRP A 394 -11.12 23.44 44.35
C TRP A 394 -10.46 24.68 44.96
N THR A 395 -10.81 24.96 46.22
CA THR A 395 -10.09 25.89 47.09
C THR A 395 -8.89 25.20 47.73
N LYS A 396 -7.98 25.97 48.35
CA LYS A 396 -6.80 25.42 49.02
C LYS A 396 -7.20 24.43 50.12
N GLU A 397 -8.20 24.78 50.91
CA GLU A 397 -8.73 24.00 52.04
C GLU A 397 -9.29 22.66 51.56
N ARG A 398 -10.15 22.69 50.53
CA ARG A 398 -10.74 21.47 49.95
C ARG A 398 -9.71 20.55 49.33
N VAL A 399 -8.68 21.12 48.70
CA VAL A 399 -7.58 20.35 48.13
C VAL A 399 -6.74 19.70 49.23
N PHE A 400 -6.55 20.38 50.37
CA PHE A 400 -5.87 19.84 51.54
C PHE A 400 -6.68 18.71 52.18
N GLU A 401 -7.97 18.93 52.46
CA GLU A 401 -8.90 17.92 52.97
C GLU A 401 -8.94 16.68 52.07
N GLU A 402 -9.03 16.87 50.75
CA GLU A 402 -9.03 15.76 49.80
C GLU A 402 -7.68 15.03 49.80
N SER A 403 -6.57 15.75 49.89
CA SER A 403 -5.23 15.16 49.92
C SER A 403 -4.95 14.35 51.19
N HIS A 404 -5.63 14.64 52.32
CA HIS A 404 -5.51 13.86 53.55
C HIS A 404 -6.08 12.44 53.44
N LYS A 405 -6.90 12.16 52.42
CA LYS A 405 -7.42 10.81 52.13
C LYS A 405 -6.36 9.87 51.54
N TYR A 406 -5.19 10.39 51.18
CA TYR A 406 -4.14 9.64 50.48
C TYR A 406 -2.84 9.63 51.27
N SER A 407 -2.13 8.51 51.20
CA SER A 407 -0.90 8.30 51.95
C SER A 407 0.35 8.79 51.21
N ASN A 408 0.31 8.86 49.87
CA ASN A 408 1.44 9.27 49.05
C ASN A 408 1.00 10.14 47.86
N LYS A 409 1.95 10.86 47.26
CA LYS A 409 1.67 11.80 46.15
C LYS A 409 1.11 11.10 44.90
N LYS A 410 1.51 9.85 44.64
CA LYS A 410 1.06 9.12 43.45
C LYS A 410 -0.38 8.65 43.58
N ASP A 411 -0.78 8.22 44.78
CA ASP A 411 -2.16 7.87 45.09
C ASP A 411 -3.08 9.09 45.01
N PHE A 412 -2.59 10.25 45.47
CA PHE A 412 -3.31 11.52 45.31
C PHE A 412 -3.45 11.92 43.83
N GLU A 413 -2.39 11.78 43.03
CA GLU A 413 -2.43 12.06 41.58
C GLU A 413 -3.42 11.14 40.84
N ASN A 414 -3.38 9.84 41.12
CA ASN A 414 -4.17 8.85 40.42
C ASN A 414 -5.67 8.95 40.76
N ASN A 415 -6.00 9.13 42.03
CA ASN A 415 -7.38 9.08 42.51
C ASN A 415 -8.07 10.45 42.52
N ALA A 416 -7.32 11.54 42.74
CA ALA A 416 -7.85 12.92 42.78
C ALA A 416 -7.11 13.85 41.82
N LYS A 417 -6.92 13.39 40.57
CA LYS A 417 -6.17 14.09 39.52
C LYS A 417 -6.46 15.59 39.39
N THR A 418 -7.73 16.00 39.41
CA THR A 418 -8.09 17.42 39.26
C THR A 418 -7.69 18.28 40.46
N ALA A 419 -7.77 17.74 41.69
CA ALA A 419 -7.28 18.40 42.90
C ALA A 419 -5.75 18.46 42.91
N PHE A 420 -5.08 17.36 42.53
CA PHE A 420 -3.62 17.29 42.40
C PHE A 420 -3.08 18.33 41.40
N LEU A 421 -3.69 18.43 40.21
CA LEU A 421 -3.29 19.43 39.21
C LEU A 421 -3.46 20.86 39.72
N LYS A 422 -4.55 21.15 40.47
CA LYS A 422 -4.76 22.46 41.09
C LYS A 422 -3.73 22.74 42.20
N ALA A 423 -3.38 21.73 43.00
CA ALA A 423 -2.31 21.83 43.99
C ALA A 423 -0.95 22.09 43.33
N MET A 424 -0.69 21.44 42.20
CA MET A 424 0.56 21.61 41.43
C MET A 424 0.65 23.01 40.81
N SER A 425 -0.40 23.47 40.14
CA SER A 425 -0.41 24.78 39.46
C SER A 425 -0.27 25.95 40.42
N ASN A 426 -0.76 25.82 41.66
CA ASN A 426 -0.69 26.85 42.70
C ASN A 426 0.45 26.63 43.70
N GLY A 427 1.34 25.65 43.48
CA GLY A 427 2.48 25.40 44.35
C GLY A 427 2.12 24.90 45.76
N TRP A 428 0.97 24.26 45.94
CA TRP A 428 0.49 23.73 47.22
C TRP A 428 1.03 22.35 47.58
N LEU A 429 1.54 21.58 46.60
CA LEU A 429 2.07 20.23 46.83
C LEU A 429 3.21 20.15 47.87
N PRO A 430 4.16 21.10 47.95
CA PRO A 430 5.20 21.11 48.98
C PRO A 430 4.65 21.32 50.40
N LEU A 431 3.47 21.92 50.55
CA LEU A 431 2.84 22.19 51.85
C LEU A 431 2.17 20.93 52.44
N MET A 432 1.88 19.92 51.61
CA MET A 432 1.22 18.68 52.01
C MET A 432 2.23 17.67 52.57
N LYS A 433 2.78 17.94 53.75
CA LYS A 433 3.86 17.16 54.37
C LYS A 433 3.48 15.71 54.71
N TRP A 434 2.19 15.38 54.80
CA TRP A 434 1.69 14.03 55.08
C TRP A 434 1.73 13.09 53.87
N LEU A 435 1.82 13.62 52.64
CA LEU A 435 1.95 12.80 51.45
C LEU A 435 3.37 12.24 51.37
N LYS A 436 3.57 11.01 51.85
CA LYS A 436 4.86 10.34 51.82
C LYS A 436 5.33 10.19 50.36
N PRO A 437 6.62 10.37 50.06
CA PRO A 437 7.16 9.91 48.79
C PRO A 437 6.96 8.39 48.72
N LEU A 438 6.63 7.85 47.54
CA LEU A 438 6.67 6.41 47.35
C LEU A 438 8.10 5.93 47.68
N PRO A 439 8.27 4.77 48.35
CA PRO A 439 9.55 4.08 48.27
C PRO A 439 9.82 3.88 46.77
N LEU A 440 10.97 4.35 46.29
CA LEU A 440 11.42 4.07 44.93
C LEU A 440 11.17 2.57 44.68
N GLY A 441 10.33 2.25 43.69
CA GLY A 441 9.94 0.87 43.41
C GLY A 441 11.18 -0.01 43.24
N LYS A 442 11.03 -1.35 43.48
CA LYS A 442 12.08 -2.38 43.42
C LYS A 442 13.44 -1.85 42.99
N ILE A 443 14.34 -1.67 43.97
CA ILE A 443 15.75 -1.32 43.76
C ILE A 443 16.23 -2.08 42.52
N SER A 444 16.70 -1.33 41.53
CA SER A 444 17.23 -1.91 40.29
C SER A 444 18.13 -3.09 40.64
N LYS A 445 17.98 -4.23 39.96
CA LYS A 445 18.88 -5.39 40.11
C LYS A 445 20.35 -4.97 39.96
N TRP A 446 20.57 -3.89 39.20
CA TRP A 446 21.88 -3.31 38.93
C TRP A 446 22.18 -2.21 39.96
N THR A 447 22.72 -2.62 41.11
CA THR A 447 23.44 -1.71 42.01
C THR A 447 24.84 -1.44 41.47
N ARG A 448 25.51 -0.39 41.95
CA ARG A 448 26.88 -0.03 41.52
C ARG A 448 27.84 -1.22 41.69
N GLU A 449 27.72 -1.94 42.80
CA GLU A 449 28.51 -3.12 43.14
C GLU A 449 28.22 -4.30 42.20
N ALA A 450 26.94 -4.55 41.89
CA ALA A 450 26.54 -5.63 40.99
C ALA A 450 27.04 -5.39 39.55
N ILE A 451 27.08 -4.13 39.11
CA ILE A 451 27.64 -3.77 37.80
C ILE A 451 29.17 -3.99 37.80
N ILE A 452 29.88 -3.63 38.87
CA ILE A 452 31.33 -3.86 39.03
C ILE A 452 31.65 -5.35 39.05
N GLU A 453 30.85 -6.16 39.73
CA GLU A 453 31.03 -7.62 39.77
C GLU A 453 30.80 -8.25 38.39
N GLU A 454 29.72 -7.87 37.72
CA GLU A 454 29.41 -8.36 36.37
C GLU A 454 30.48 -7.93 35.35
N SER A 455 31.05 -6.73 35.49
CA SER A 455 32.06 -6.21 34.56
C SER A 455 33.40 -6.96 34.64
N LYS A 456 33.72 -7.62 35.76
CA LYS A 456 34.95 -8.43 35.90
C LYS A 456 35.03 -9.61 34.91
N LYS A 457 33.90 -10.01 34.33
CA LYS A 457 33.83 -11.08 33.32
C LYS A 457 34.36 -10.65 31.94
N TYR A 458 34.61 -9.35 31.75
CA TYR A 458 34.96 -8.77 30.44
C TYR A 458 36.23 -7.95 30.53
N THR A 459 36.93 -7.81 29.40
CA THR A 459 38.20 -7.06 29.33
C THR A 459 38.09 -5.77 28.52
N SER A 460 36.97 -5.58 27.82
CA SER A 460 36.74 -4.39 27.00
C SER A 460 35.29 -3.88 27.08
N ARG A 461 35.10 -2.57 26.85
CA ARG A 461 33.76 -1.95 26.86
C ARG A 461 32.82 -2.59 25.83
N THR A 462 33.35 -2.97 24.67
CA THR A 462 32.58 -3.62 23.60
C THR A 462 32.10 -5.02 24.02
N GLU A 463 32.97 -5.83 24.63
CA GLU A 463 32.60 -7.15 25.16
C GLU A 463 31.55 -7.03 26.27
N PHE A 464 31.70 -6.04 27.15
CA PHE A 464 30.74 -5.78 28.22
C PHE A 464 29.37 -5.36 27.65
N ALA A 465 29.36 -4.49 26.63
CA ALA A 465 28.13 -4.03 25.98
C ALA A 465 27.38 -5.14 25.23
N ILE A 466 28.11 -6.07 24.58
CA ILE A 466 27.51 -7.17 23.81
C ILE A 466 26.93 -8.23 24.76
N ASN A 467 27.72 -8.64 25.76
CA ASN A 467 27.36 -9.79 26.58
C ASN A 467 26.49 -9.44 27.80
N SER A 468 26.54 -8.19 28.28
CA SER A 468 25.70 -7.72 29.38
C SER A 468 25.13 -6.31 29.09
N PRO A 469 24.22 -6.20 28.10
CA PRO A 469 23.77 -4.90 27.58
C PRO A 469 23.03 -4.05 28.62
N THR A 470 22.27 -4.67 29.52
CA THR A 470 21.51 -3.95 30.55
C THR A 470 22.41 -3.42 31.67
N ALA A 471 23.42 -4.19 32.09
CA ALA A 471 24.44 -3.74 33.04
C ALA A 471 25.30 -2.62 32.43
N TYR A 472 25.70 -2.77 31.16
CA TYR A 472 26.46 -1.75 30.44
C TYR A 472 25.69 -0.43 30.27
N GLN A 473 24.38 -0.50 30.01
CA GLN A 473 23.54 0.68 29.91
C GLN A 473 23.53 1.46 31.23
N HIS A 474 23.29 0.78 32.37
CA HIS A 474 23.34 1.43 33.69
C HIS A 474 24.75 1.94 34.03
N ALA A 475 25.80 1.22 33.60
CA ALA A 475 27.17 1.71 33.74
C ALA A 475 27.41 3.02 32.97
N CYS A 476 26.73 3.24 31.84
CA CYS A 476 26.84 4.48 31.06
C CYS A 476 26.03 5.63 31.66
N GLU A 477 24.97 5.34 32.43
CA GLU A 477 24.20 6.35 33.16
C GLU A 477 25.04 6.93 34.33
N ASP A 478 25.87 6.11 34.97
CA ASP A 478 26.87 6.56 35.96
C ASP A 478 28.20 6.93 35.31
N LYS A 479 28.44 8.22 35.12
CA LYS A 479 29.66 8.75 34.50
C LYS A 479 30.96 8.41 35.24
N THR A 480 30.88 7.96 36.51
CA THR A 480 32.06 7.72 37.36
C THR A 480 32.45 6.25 37.48
N ILE A 481 31.51 5.34 37.23
CA ILE A 481 31.68 3.90 37.52
C ILE A 481 32.81 3.24 36.73
N PHE A 482 33.12 3.74 35.52
CA PHE A 482 34.21 3.20 34.71
C PHE A 482 35.60 3.48 35.30
N LYS A 483 35.74 4.47 36.20
CA LYS A 483 37.00 4.70 36.94
C LYS A 483 37.30 3.57 37.92
N GLU A 484 36.27 2.91 38.42
CA GLU A 484 36.36 1.77 39.35
C GLU A 484 36.51 0.41 38.64
N MET A 485 36.48 0.41 37.30
CA MET A 485 36.64 -0.78 36.46
C MET A 485 37.90 -0.67 35.57
N PRO A 486 39.12 -0.52 36.15
CA PRO A 486 40.34 -0.29 35.37
C PRO A 486 40.71 -1.45 34.42
N TRP A 487 40.17 -2.65 34.65
CA TRP A 487 40.36 -3.82 33.78
C TRP A 487 39.56 -3.74 32.47
N ILE A 488 38.52 -2.89 32.40
CA ILE A 488 37.75 -2.65 31.18
C ILE A 488 38.49 -1.63 30.32
N LYS A 489 39.24 -2.12 29.33
CA LYS A 489 40.00 -1.25 28.43
C LYS A 489 39.09 -0.62 27.39
N GLU A 490 39.18 0.70 27.27
CA GLU A 490 38.57 1.43 26.17
C GLU A 490 39.48 1.32 24.94
N LYS A 491 39.05 0.55 23.94
CA LYS A 491 39.75 0.46 22.64
C LYS A 491 39.49 1.69 21.76
N LYS A 492 38.68 2.65 22.22
CA LYS A 492 38.32 3.86 21.47
C LYS A 492 39.40 4.92 21.70
N LYS A 493 39.93 5.49 20.61
CA LYS A 493 40.76 6.70 20.67
C LYS A 493 39.94 7.85 21.29
N PRO A 494 40.55 8.80 22.01
CA PRO A 494 39.83 9.92 22.63
C PRO A 494 38.90 10.64 21.66
N ASP A 495 37.78 11.16 22.15
CA ASP A 495 36.90 11.99 21.31
C ASP A 495 37.68 13.21 20.79
N GLY A 496 37.57 13.46 19.48
CA GLY A 496 38.36 14.49 18.80
C GLY A 496 39.74 14.05 18.30
N TYR A 497 40.19 12.82 18.58
CA TYR A 497 41.50 12.33 18.11
C TYR A 497 41.67 12.41 16.59
N TRP A 498 40.60 12.12 15.82
CA TRP A 498 40.59 12.20 14.35
C TRP A 498 40.22 13.58 13.81
N ASP A 499 39.97 14.57 14.67
CA ASP A 499 39.77 15.97 14.27
C ASP A 499 41.09 16.73 14.11
N VAL A 500 42.20 16.10 14.49
CA VAL A 500 43.57 16.59 14.30
C VAL A 500 44.12 16.02 12.99
N LYS A 501 44.51 16.91 12.07
CA LYS A 501 44.95 16.55 10.72
C LYS A 501 46.17 15.64 10.72
N GLU A 502 47.13 15.90 11.60
CA GLU A 502 48.39 15.15 11.72
C GLU A 502 48.14 13.68 12.03
N HIS A 503 47.20 13.37 12.94
CA HIS A 503 46.86 11.99 13.29
C HIS A 503 46.24 11.24 12.11
N VAL A 504 45.41 11.91 11.31
CA VAL A 504 44.78 11.33 10.13
C VAL A 504 45.82 11.07 9.02
N LEU A 505 46.75 12.00 8.82
CA LEU A 505 47.83 11.85 7.84
C LEU A 505 48.82 10.75 8.25
N GLU A 506 49.20 10.67 9.52
CA GLU A 506 50.09 9.62 10.02
C GLU A 506 49.45 8.23 9.91
N GLU A 507 48.17 8.09 10.26
CA GLU A 507 47.44 6.83 10.10
C GLU A 507 47.29 6.45 8.62
N SER A 508 47.12 7.43 7.73
CA SER A 508 46.97 7.19 6.29
C SER A 508 48.22 6.58 5.63
N LYS A 509 49.42 6.78 6.19
CA LYS A 509 50.69 6.21 5.70
C LYS A 509 50.74 4.68 5.79
N LYS A 510 49.90 4.07 6.63
CA LYS A 510 49.84 2.61 6.81
C LYS A 510 49.14 1.89 5.65
N TYR A 511 48.46 2.64 4.77
CA TYR A 511 47.63 2.11 3.69
C TYR A 511 48.20 2.51 2.34
N LYS A 512 47.95 1.71 1.30
CA LYS A 512 48.52 1.96 -0.04
C LYS A 512 47.59 2.73 -0.97
N ASN A 513 46.29 2.76 -0.67
CA ASN A 513 45.29 3.38 -1.53
C ASN A 513 44.01 3.78 -0.75
N ARG A 514 43.14 4.58 -1.41
CA ARG A 514 41.87 5.08 -0.86
C ARG A 514 40.97 3.96 -0.30
N THR A 515 40.92 2.83 -0.99
CA THR A 515 40.04 1.72 -0.64
C THR A 515 40.51 1.05 0.65
N GLU A 516 41.79 0.71 0.73
CA GLU A 516 42.41 0.15 1.93
C GLU A 516 42.28 1.07 3.14
N PHE A 517 42.46 2.39 2.96
CA PHE A 517 42.30 3.35 4.05
C PHE A 517 40.85 3.44 4.55
N SER A 518 39.87 3.42 3.63
CA SER A 518 38.45 3.47 4.02
C SER A 518 37.96 2.23 4.77
N ILE A 519 38.53 1.06 4.46
CA ILE A 519 38.21 -0.20 5.14
C ILE A 519 38.96 -0.30 6.47
N GLY A 520 40.25 0.02 6.50
CA GLY A 520 41.11 -0.17 7.66
C GLY A 520 40.96 0.90 8.75
N ALA A 521 40.67 2.15 8.37
CA ALA A 521 40.56 3.28 9.30
C ALA A 521 39.40 4.20 8.91
N PHE A 522 38.18 3.64 8.85
CA PHE A 522 36.98 4.33 8.36
C PHE A 522 36.72 5.70 9.00
N THR A 523 36.94 5.84 10.31
CA THR A 523 36.70 7.11 11.03
C THR A 523 37.71 8.19 10.65
N ALA A 524 38.99 7.83 10.48
CA ALA A 524 40.04 8.71 9.98
C ALA A 524 39.79 9.08 8.51
N TRP A 525 39.45 8.11 7.67
CA TRP A 525 39.10 8.33 6.26
C TRP A 525 37.91 9.26 6.08
N ARG A 526 36.85 9.09 6.89
CA ARG A 526 35.67 9.96 6.86
C ARG A 526 36.03 11.40 7.21
N LYS A 527 36.84 11.60 8.26
CA LYS A 527 37.31 12.94 8.66
C LYS A 527 38.22 13.56 7.60
N ALA A 528 39.12 12.78 6.99
CA ALA A 528 39.92 13.22 5.85
C ALA A 528 39.05 13.68 4.68
N LYS A 529 37.93 12.99 4.41
CA LYS A 529 36.98 13.35 3.37
C LYS A 529 36.18 14.62 3.71
N ASP A 530 35.68 14.71 4.93
CA ASP A 530 34.83 15.81 5.39
C ASP A 530 35.62 17.13 5.46
N TYR A 531 36.90 17.09 5.83
CA TYR A 531 37.78 18.26 5.92
C TYR A 531 38.66 18.48 4.66
N GLY A 532 38.55 17.64 3.64
CA GLY A 532 39.30 17.79 2.39
C GLY A 532 40.79 17.42 2.46
N TRP A 533 41.24 16.72 3.51
CA TRP A 533 42.65 16.29 3.66
C TRP A 533 43.03 15.09 2.78
N ILE A 534 42.05 14.46 2.11
CA ILE A 534 42.31 13.30 1.23
C ILE A 534 43.31 13.60 0.13
N ASP A 535 43.27 14.80 -0.45
CA ASP A 535 44.13 15.16 -1.60
C ASP A 535 45.57 15.51 -1.18
N GLU A 536 45.84 15.58 0.12
CA GLU A 536 47.16 15.85 0.69
C GLU A 536 47.95 14.57 1.01
N ILE A 537 47.30 13.40 0.94
CA ILE A 537 47.92 12.10 1.24
C ILE A 537 48.71 11.62 0.02
N GLU A 538 49.94 11.12 0.23
CA GLU A 538 50.88 10.78 -0.86
C GLU A 538 50.35 9.78 -1.89
N TRP A 539 49.64 8.72 -1.47
CA TRP A 539 49.03 7.76 -2.40
C TRP A 539 47.77 8.28 -3.09
N ALA A 540 47.30 9.47 -2.71
CA ALA A 540 46.09 10.11 -3.24
C ALA A 540 46.38 11.14 -4.33
N LYS A 541 47.65 11.53 -4.50
CA LYS A 541 48.22 12.25 -5.64
C LYS A 541 48.48 11.27 -6.78
#